data_AF-A0A0K2ZD60-F1
#
_entry.id   AF-A0A0K2ZD60-F1
#
_cell.length_a   1.000
_cell.length_b   1.000
_cell.length_c   1.000
_cell.angle_alpha   90.00
_cell.angle_beta   90.00
_cell.angle_gamma   90.00
#
_symmetry.space_group_name_H-M   'P 1'
#
loop_
_entity.id
_entity.type
_entity.pdbx_description
1 polymer ?
#
loop_
_entity_poly.entity_id
_entity_poly.type
_entity_poly.pdbx_seq_one_letter_code
_entity_poly.pdbx_strand_id
1 'polypeptide(L)'
;MTLLNIHLQECLARLREEAGVDPLSRDFIFHRRYVKDRHAPYPDDSGRTWLSVLLREALTPEVRSNLYPSRFDLGHPSGDTAQSAILSELIQHLNAPSQPTRKRRGDANRFSKRDLNTTLKGLQQVTGRTMASTQSERPLINLKVIHLLYQLTRNRLSRLFQLIAPPEQVKEASRTSPPTLEFKDTWPDPRNANATLLIADLIAYLSVEIDDTRLAQIQAATPPLPELLLSLEKRDALLGRHLRNQSHGDPHREARAYHAMTAFIDTYTPTAQVAQNRLDDALYTYLRTLRFRHYVGGFERVMTLAAIKGSITPIGPEMSALCDKLGRHRGCSIELHQPILSINAFPHFVTQWAPELFALIEGATGLGRPRNVDRLLKQSTKLLNLYTYFHLGETDLGAEWLSVWDSVAALCTIRHLQATKTPYRPYWYGQKSQGINLLRHLNVHRSIESLYQDDHVPHGANQILYLRFNTMHAAIVGLQEIHEARMAFRLARLKQVARILRLQDVDLISEALKWFDLHCLEQAWMMR
;
A
#
# COMPACT_ATOMS: atom_id res chain seq x y z
N MET A 1 -18.04 24.67 -30.61
CA MET A 1 -18.61 24.14 -29.35
C MET A 1 -18.84 22.65 -29.55
N THR A 2 -17.93 21.84 -29.03
CA THR A 2 -17.82 20.39 -29.27
C THR A 2 -18.78 19.61 -28.38
N LEU A 3 -19.25 18.45 -28.85
CA LEU A 3 -20.16 17.51 -28.14
C LEU A 3 -19.74 17.20 -26.70
N LEU A 4 -18.43 17.22 -26.41
CA LEU A 4 -17.85 17.06 -25.07
C LEU A 4 -18.39 18.07 -24.05
N ASN A 5 -18.70 19.31 -24.49
CA ASN A 5 -19.16 20.38 -23.61
C ASN A 5 -20.65 20.26 -23.25
N ILE A 6 -21.47 19.67 -24.14
CA ILE A 6 -22.90 19.45 -23.88
C ILE A 6 -23.06 18.32 -22.84
N HIS A 7 -22.35 17.21 -23.04
CA HIS A 7 -22.40 16.06 -22.14
C HIS A 7 -21.90 16.40 -20.73
N LEU A 8 -20.78 17.13 -20.62
CA LEU A 8 -20.28 17.59 -19.32
C LEU A 8 -21.31 18.47 -18.60
N GLN A 9 -22.04 19.34 -19.30
CA GLN A 9 -23.08 20.17 -18.69
C GLN A 9 -24.27 19.35 -18.16
N GLU A 10 -24.72 18.33 -18.87
CA GLU A 10 -25.77 17.41 -18.40
C GLU A 10 -25.32 16.62 -17.17
N CYS A 11 -24.07 16.15 -17.17
CA CYS A 11 -23.44 15.51 -16.04
C CYS A 11 -23.36 16.45 -14.82
N LEU A 12 -22.97 17.72 -15.00
CA LEU A 12 -22.92 18.72 -13.93
C LEU A 12 -24.32 19.07 -13.37
N ALA A 13 -25.35 19.13 -14.23
CA ALA A 13 -26.72 19.36 -13.80
C ALA A 13 -27.21 18.26 -12.86
N ARG A 14 -26.95 16.98 -13.19
CA ARG A 14 -27.27 15.84 -12.33
C ARG A 14 -26.54 15.91 -10.99
N LEU A 15 -25.23 16.17 -11.00
CA LEU A 15 -24.45 16.31 -9.77
C LEU A 15 -24.98 17.46 -8.88
N ARG A 16 -25.43 18.56 -9.49
CA ARG A 16 -26.05 19.68 -8.77
C ARG A 16 -27.34 19.27 -8.06
N GLU A 17 -28.19 18.49 -8.73
CA GLU A 17 -29.42 17.96 -8.15
C GLU A 17 -29.14 17.01 -6.98
N GLU A 18 -28.16 16.10 -7.15
CA GLU A 18 -27.76 15.13 -6.12
C GLU A 18 -27.12 15.79 -4.89
N ALA A 19 -26.20 16.73 -5.11
CA ALA A 19 -25.46 17.39 -4.03
C ALA A 19 -26.23 18.56 -3.38
N GLY A 20 -27.24 19.11 -4.07
CA GLY A 20 -28.03 20.26 -3.62
C GLY A 20 -27.24 21.58 -3.55
N VAL A 21 -26.11 21.67 -4.26
CA VAL A 21 -25.24 22.86 -4.35
C VAL A 21 -24.62 22.91 -5.74
N ASP A 22 -24.31 24.10 -6.22
CA ASP A 22 -23.57 24.25 -7.48
C ASP A 22 -22.20 23.56 -7.40
N PRO A 23 -21.92 22.56 -8.27
CA PRO A 23 -20.63 21.84 -8.30
C PRO A 23 -19.42 22.72 -8.58
N LEU A 24 -19.62 23.89 -9.22
CA LEU A 24 -18.56 24.86 -9.50
C LEU A 24 -18.41 25.92 -8.39
N SER A 25 -19.19 25.81 -7.31
CA SER A 25 -19.09 26.72 -6.17
C SER A 25 -17.88 26.40 -5.28
N ARG A 26 -17.36 27.44 -4.61
CA ARG A 26 -16.30 27.30 -3.61
C ARG A 26 -16.70 26.36 -2.47
N ASP A 27 -17.98 26.33 -2.12
CA ASP A 27 -18.50 25.44 -1.08
C ASP A 27 -18.44 23.97 -1.51
N PHE A 28 -18.88 23.63 -2.72
CA PHE A 28 -18.80 22.24 -3.20
C PHE A 28 -17.35 21.75 -3.29
N ILE A 29 -16.47 22.57 -3.88
CA ILE A 29 -15.06 22.20 -4.08
C ILE A 29 -14.33 22.05 -2.75
N PHE A 30 -14.38 23.05 -1.85
CA PHE A 30 -13.50 23.07 -0.68
C PHE A 30 -14.15 22.65 0.64
N HIS A 31 -15.48 22.66 0.76
CA HIS A 31 -16.14 22.36 2.03
C HIS A 31 -16.17 20.85 2.30
N ARG A 32 -15.91 20.46 3.56
CA ARG A 32 -15.84 19.03 3.96
C ARG A 32 -17.17 18.27 3.80
N ARG A 33 -18.30 18.97 3.75
CA ARG A 33 -19.64 18.36 3.63
C ARG A 33 -19.79 17.56 2.34
N TYR A 34 -19.29 18.10 1.24
CA TYR A 34 -19.46 17.53 -0.10
C TYR A 34 -18.30 16.63 -0.52
N VAL A 35 -17.43 16.24 0.43
CA VAL A 35 -16.22 15.48 0.11
C VAL A 35 -16.53 14.10 -0.45
N LYS A 36 -17.62 13.46 -0.02
CA LYS A 36 -18.03 12.16 -0.58
C LYS A 36 -18.52 12.32 -2.02
N ASP A 37 -19.35 13.33 -2.26
CA ASP A 37 -20.00 13.57 -3.54
C ASP A 37 -18.95 13.89 -4.63
N ARG A 38 -17.99 14.78 -4.34
CA ARG A 38 -16.94 15.14 -5.31
C ARG A 38 -15.85 14.07 -5.51
N HIS A 39 -15.79 13.06 -4.65
CA HIS A 39 -14.89 11.91 -4.83
C HIS A 39 -15.61 10.67 -5.37
N ALA A 40 -16.90 10.78 -5.67
CA ALA A 40 -17.59 9.75 -6.44
C ALA A 40 -16.95 9.62 -7.84
N PRO A 41 -16.99 8.41 -8.43
CA PRO A 41 -16.51 8.18 -9.79
C PRO A 41 -17.20 9.11 -10.77
N TYR A 42 -16.44 9.60 -11.74
CA TYR A 42 -17.03 10.27 -12.88
C TYR A 42 -17.73 9.24 -13.77
N PRO A 43 -18.98 9.46 -14.21
CA PRO A 43 -19.78 8.44 -14.92
C PRO A 43 -19.14 7.88 -16.19
N ASP A 44 -18.40 8.67 -16.96
CA ASP A 44 -17.81 8.21 -18.22
C ASP A 44 -16.39 7.64 -18.05
N ASP A 45 -15.76 7.88 -16.90
CA ASP A 45 -14.42 7.39 -16.58
C ASP A 45 -14.34 7.12 -15.07
N SER A 46 -14.58 5.86 -14.70
CA SER A 46 -14.50 5.42 -13.31
C SER A 46 -13.09 5.54 -12.72
N GLY A 47 -12.06 5.75 -13.55
CA GLY A 47 -10.70 6.04 -13.11
C GLY A 47 -10.50 7.46 -12.60
N ARG A 48 -11.48 8.35 -12.82
CA ARG A 48 -11.42 9.75 -12.40
C ARG A 48 -12.54 10.06 -11.41
N THR A 49 -12.26 11.03 -10.52
CA THR A 49 -13.26 11.57 -9.61
C THR A 49 -13.85 12.85 -10.17
N TRP A 50 -15.06 13.19 -9.72
CA TRP A 50 -15.69 14.48 -10.01
C TRP A 50 -14.76 15.66 -9.72
N LEU A 51 -14.05 15.67 -8.59
CA LEU A 51 -13.12 16.74 -8.25
C LEU A 51 -12.00 16.90 -9.29
N SER A 52 -11.47 15.80 -9.83
CA SER A 52 -10.44 15.86 -10.87
C SER A 52 -10.98 16.49 -12.16
N VAL A 53 -12.17 16.08 -12.60
CA VAL A 53 -12.83 16.61 -13.80
C VAL A 53 -13.17 18.09 -13.61
N LEU A 54 -13.77 18.44 -12.47
CA LEU A 54 -14.18 19.81 -12.15
C LEU A 54 -13.01 20.78 -12.22
N LEU A 55 -11.88 20.43 -11.59
CA LEU A 55 -10.73 21.33 -11.48
C LEU A 55 -9.96 21.52 -12.79
N ARG A 56 -9.94 20.50 -13.66
CA ARG A 56 -9.13 20.52 -14.89
C ARG A 56 -9.91 20.90 -16.13
N GLU A 57 -11.15 20.44 -16.25
CA GLU A 57 -11.93 20.52 -17.50
C GLU A 57 -13.13 21.44 -17.40
N ALA A 58 -13.75 21.55 -16.23
CA ALA A 58 -15.00 22.30 -16.09
C ALA A 58 -14.81 23.81 -15.77
N LEU A 59 -13.60 24.25 -15.40
CA LEU A 59 -13.38 25.63 -14.98
C LEU A 59 -13.13 26.58 -16.16
N THR A 60 -14.06 27.50 -16.42
CA THR A 60 -13.80 28.68 -17.26
C THR A 60 -12.87 29.67 -16.54
N PRO A 61 -12.21 30.62 -17.24
CA PRO A 61 -11.37 31.63 -16.61
C PRO A 61 -12.10 32.46 -15.54
N GLU A 62 -13.39 32.76 -15.74
CA GLU A 62 -14.22 33.51 -14.81
C GLU A 62 -14.50 32.68 -13.55
N VAL A 63 -14.92 31.42 -13.72
CA VAL A 63 -15.17 30.49 -12.60
C VAL A 63 -13.88 30.25 -11.81
N ARG A 64 -12.75 30.09 -12.51
CA ARG A 64 -11.43 29.92 -11.90
C ARG A 64 -11.03 31.13 -11.06
N SER A 65 -11.27 32.34 -11.54
CA SER A 65 -11.01 33.58 -10.78
C SER A 65 -11.91 33.71 -9.55
N ASN A 66 -13.15 33.25 -9.63
CA ASN A 66 -14.08 33.21 -8.49
C ASN A 66 -13.69 32.15 -7.45
N LEU A 67 -13.24 30.97 -7.90
CA LEU A 67 -12.79 29.88 -7.04
C LEU A 67 -11.46 30.19 -6.36
N TYR A 68 -10.55 30.84 -7.07
CA TYR A 68 -9.19 31.17 -6.64
C TYR A 68 -8.99 32.68 -6.75
N PRO A 69 -9.52 33.49 -5.82
CA PRO A 69 -9.46 34.95 -5.89
C PRO A 69 -8.09 35.53 -5.52
N SER A 70 -7.22 34.77 -4.85
CA SER A 70 -5.90 35.23 -4.44
C SER A 70 -4.80 34.73 -5.37
N ARG A 71 -3.79 35.57 -5.66
CA ARG A 71 -2.56 35.13 -6.34
C ARG A 71 -1.80 34.01 -5.59
N PHE A 72 -2.08 33.83 -4.30
CA PHE A 72 -1.54 32.76 -3.47
C PHE A 72 -2.44 31.51 -3.44
N ASP A 73 -3.57 31.51 -4.15
CA ASP A 73 -4.38 30.31 -4.32
C ASP A 73 -3.82 29.44 -5.45
N LEU A 74 -3.73 28.13 -5.20
CA LEU A 74 -3.32 27.15 -6.20
C LEU A 74 -4.49 26.86 -7.14
N GLY A 75 -4.37 27.34 -8.38
CA GLY A 75 -5.40 27.44 -9.40
C GLY A 75 -5.63 28.88 -9.91
N HIS A 76 -4.99 29.88 -9.30
CA HIS A 76 -5.14 31.27 -9.73
C HIS A 76 -4.50 31.52 -11.12
N PRO A 77 -5.16 32.25 -12.04
CA PRO A 77 -4.70 32.46 -13.43
C PRO A 77 -3.32 33.13 -13.57
N SER A 78 -2.85 33.87 -12.58
CA SER A 78 -1.54 34.56 -12.58
C SER A 78 -0.36 33.61 -12.31
N GLY A 79 -0.29 32.49 -13.03
CA GLY A 79 0.56 31.34 -12.69
C GLY A 79 1.73 31.08 -13.64
N ASP A 80 2.35 32.10 -14.24
CA ASP A 80 3.62 31.85 -14.96
C ASP A 80 4.74 31.50 -13.97
N THR A 81 5.55 30.50 -14.33
CA THR A 81 6.67 29.97 -13.52
C THR A 81 7.75 31.00 -13.19
N ALA A 82 7.73 32.16 -13.86
CA ALA A 82 8.67 33.26 -13.67
C ALA A 82 8.35 34.17 -12.47
N GLN A 83 7.15 34.10 -11.88
CA GLN A 83 6.80 34.99 -10.78
C GLN A 83 7.42 34.52 -9.45
N SER A 84 8.14 35.42 -8.78
CA SER A 84 8.66 35.23 -7.43
C SER A 84 7.91 36.08 -6.41
N ALA A 85 7.93 35.62 -5.16
CA ALA A 85 7.40 36.35 -4.01
C ALA A 85 8.09 35.90 -2.73
N ILE A 86 7.89 36.66 -1.65
CA ILE A 86 8.46 36.36 -0.33
C ILE A 86 7.39 35.89 0.66
N LEU A 87 7.80 35.10 1.65
CA LEU A 87 6.89 34.53 2.65
C LEU A 87 6.17 35.61 3.48
N SER A 88 6.78 36.79 3.68
CA SER A 88 6.12 37.90 4.37
C SER A 88 4.91 38.44 3.62
N GLU A 89 4.90 38.41 2.29
CA GLU A 89 3.72 38.80 1.51
C GLU A 89 2.57 37.81 1.70
N LEU A 90 2.86 36.51 1.77
CA LEU A 90 1.85 35.50 2.12
C LEU A 90 1.30 35.74 3.54
N ILE A 91 2.15 36.11 4.50
CA ILE A 91 1.71 36.44 5.88
C ILE A 91 0.83 37.70 5.89
N GLN A 92 1.17 38.72 5.09
CA GLN A 92 0.34 39.92 4.93
C GLN A 92 -1.01 39.56 4.31
N HIS A 93 -1.01 38.71 3.28
CA HIS A 93 -2.22 38.22 2.64
C HIS A 93 -3.14 37.48 3.61
N LEU A 94 -2.58 36.58 4.44
CA LEU A 94 -3.35 35.86 5.47
C LEU A 94 -3.92 36.78 6.56
N ASN A 95 -3.33 37.96 6.75
CA ASN A 95 -3.83 38.99 7.68
C ASN A 95 -4.91 39.89 7.06
N ALA A 96 -5.15 39.82 5.75
CA ALA A 96 -6.11 40.68 5.08
C ALA A 96 -7.55 40.40 5.55
N PRO A 97 -8.38 41.45 5.75
CA PRO A 97 -9.75 41.30 6.24
C PRO A 97 -10.67 40.56 5.26
N SER A 98 -10.29 40.49 3.98
CA SER A 98 -11.00 39.76 2.92
C SER A 98 -10.82 38.24 2.97
N GLN A 99 -9.90 37.72 3.79
CA GLN A 99 -9.70 36.28 3.90
C GLN A 99 -10.78 35.62 4.77
N PRO A 100 -11.41 34.52 4.32
CA PRO A 100 -12.44 33.79 5.07
C PRO A 100 -11.90 33.09 6.34
N THR A 101 -10.65 33.35 6.72
CA THR A 101 -9.99 32.83 7.92
C THR A 101 -10.61 33.40 9.19
N ARG A 102 -11.79 32.93 9.57
CA ARG A 102 -12.36 33.16 10.91
C ARG A 102 -11.34 32.69 11.95
N LYS A 103 -10.68 33.62 12.65
CA LYS A 103 -10.05 33.30 13.94
C LYS A 103 -11.18 32.88 14.89
N ARG A 104 -10.91 31.92 15.77
CA ARG A 104 -11.85 31.61 16.86
C ARG A 104 -12.16 32.92 17.59
N ARG A 105 -13.45 33.18 17.88
CA ARG A 105 -13.89 34.35 18.66
C ARG A 105 -12.98 34.49 19.89
N GLY A 106 -12.17 35.54 19.94
CA GLY A 106 -11.26 35.84 21.06
C GLY A 106 -9.81 36.24 20.70
N ASP A 107 -9.27 35.81 19.55
CA ASP A 107 -7.85 36.08 19.21
C ASP A 107 -7.67 37.38 18.40
N ALA A 108 -7.34 38.48 19.10
CA ALA A 108 -6.99 39.78 18.52
C ALA A 108 -5.57 39.85 17.90
N ASN A 109 -4.78 38.77 17.94
CA ASN A 109 -3.37 38.79 17.51
C ASN A 109 -3.20 38.59 16.00
N ARG A 110 -2.40 39.44 15.33
CA ARG A 110 -2.02 39.31 13.89
C ARG A 110 -1.36 37.95 13.59
N PHE A 111 -1.65 37.36 12.42
CA PHE A 111 -0.93 36.17 11.92
C PHE A 111 0.56 36.47 11.81
N SER A 112 1.35 35.51 12.25
CA SER A 112 2.79 35.55 12.31
C SER A 112 3.39 34.32 11.61
N LYS A 113 4.71 34.34 11.41
CA LYS A 113 5.45 33.17 10.94
C LYS A 113 5.24 31.93 11.82
N ARG A 114 4.98 32.11 13.13
CA ARG A 114 4.75 31.00 14.07
C ARG A 114 3.52 30.20 13.69
N ASP A 115 2.50 30.83 13.10
CA ASP A 115 1.27 30.17 12.67
C ASP A 115 1.48 29.25 11.45
N LEU A 116 2.51 29.53 10.64
CA LEU A 116 2.92 28.68 9.52
C LEU A 116 3.96 27.62 9.91
N ASN A 117 4.47 27.65 11.14
CA ASN A 117 5.59 26.80 11.56
C ASN A 117 5.28 25.30 11.40
N THR A 118 4.04 24.88 11.70
CA THR A 118 3.58 23.50 11.49
C THR A 118 3.63 23.13 10.01
N THR A 119 3.16 24.01 9.13
CA THR A 119 3.19 23.81 7.67
C THR A 119 4.61 23.76 7.13
N LEU A 120 5.47 24.69 7.54
CA LEU A 120 6.85 24.76 7.08
C LEU A 120 7.68 23.56 7.55
N LYS A 121 7.53 23.16 8.82
CA LYS A 121 8.20 21.96 9.36
C LYS A 121 7.67 20.68 8.71
N GLY A 122 6.36 20.58 8.53
CA GLY A 122 5.74 19.43 7.86
C GLY A 122 6.20 19.30 6.42
N LEU A 123 6.29 20.41 5.68
CA LEU A 123 6.79 20.40 4.31
C LEU A 123 8.28 20.04 4.23
N GLN A 124 9.10 20.55 5.16
CA GLN A 124 10.50 20.16 5.26
C GLN A 124 10.65 18.67 5.57
N GLN A 125 9.80 18.10 6.43
CA GLN A 125 9.81 16.67 6.74
C GLN A 125 9.44 15.82 5.51
N VAL A 126 8.41 16.24 4.77
CA VAL A 126 7.90 15.51 3.61
C VAL A 126 8.84 15.60 2.41
N THR A 127 9.33 16.80 2.09
CA THR A 127 10.08 17.09 0.86
C THR A 127 11.59 17.23 1.05
N GLY A 128 12.07 17.32 2.29
CA GLY A 128 13.46 17.67 2.60
C GLY A 128 13.83 19.14 2.33
N ARG A 129 12.93 19.94 1.74
CA ARG A 129 13.23 21.33 1.35
C ARG A 129 13.05 22.29 2.52
N THR A 130 14.10 23.06 2.83
CA THR A 130 14.04 24.07 3.90
C THR A 130 13.40 25.36 3.39
N MET A 131 12.28 25.74 4.01
CA MET A 131 11.50 26.92 3.63
C MET A 131 11.43 28.00 4.71
N ALA A 132 12.41 28.02 5.62
CA ALA A 132 12.36 28.84 6.84
C ALA A 132 12.67 30.33 6.63
N SER A 133 13.40 30.73 5.58
CA SER A 133 13.70 32.16 5.36
C SER A 133 12.44 32.94 4.96
N THR A 134 12.22 34.09 5.59
CA THR A 134 11.05 34.95 5.34
C THR A 134 11.24 35.96 4.20
N GLN A 135 12.49 36.29 3.89
CA GLN A 135 12.86 37.32 2.91
C GLN A 135 13.51 36.75 1.65
N SER A 136 13.79 35.44 1.60
CA SER A 136 14.25 34.81 0.37
C SER A 136 13.13 34.84 -0.66
N GLU A 137 13.38 35.40 -1.84
CA GLU A 137 12.51 35.22 -3.00
C GLU A 137 12.36 33.74 -3.33
N ARG A 138 11.13 33.35 -3.67
CA ARG A 138 10.80 31.99 -4.06
C ARG A 138 9.82 32.02 -5.21
N PRO A 139 9.81 30.98 -6.06
CA PRO A 139 8.75 30.76 -7.02
C PRO A 139 7.38 30.87 -6.33
N LEU A 140 6.47 31.65 -6.91
CA LEU A 140 5.13 31.91 -6.36
C LEU A 140 4.38 30.61 -6.09
N ILE A 141 4.58 29.59 -6.94
CA ILE A 141 4.01 28.25 -6.77
C ILE A 141 4.33 27.63 -5.41
N ASN A 142 5.54 27.86 -4.87
CA ASN A 142 5.91 27.34 -3.57
C ASN A 142 5.05 27.98 -2.46
N LEU A 143 4.76 29.28 -2.57
CA LEU A 143 3.89 29.99 -1.63
C LEU A 143 2.43 29.56 -1.78
N LYS A 144 1.96 29.29 -3.01
CA LYS A 144 0.62 28.73 -3.26
C LYS A 144 0.43 27.38 -2.57
N VAL A 145 1.44 26.49 -2.64
CA VAL A 145 1.40 25.19 -1.94
C VAL A 145 1.40 25.37 -0.42
N ILE A 146 2.21 26.29 0.13
CA ILE A 146 2.19 26.61 1.57
C ILE A 146 0.79 27.09 1.99
N HIS A 147 0.16 27.95 1.19
CA HIS A 147 -1.17 28.47 1.44
C HIS A 147 -2.22 27.35 1.46
N LEU A 148 -2.23 26.48 0.45
CA LEU A 148 -3.10 25.31 0.37
C LEU A 148 -2.97 24.42 1.62
N LEU A 149 -1.74 24.03 1.96
CA LEU A 149 -1.48 23.15 3.11
C LEU A 149 -1.90 23.79 4.43
N TYR A 150 -1.68 25.10 4.58
CA TYR A 150 -2.14 25.86 5.74
C TYR A 150 -3.67 25.84 5.86
N GLN A 151 -4.38 26.13 4.77
CA GLN A 151 -5.85 26.10 4.75
C GLN A 151 -6.38 24.71 5.10
N LEU A 152 -5.84 23.65 4.50
CA LEU A 152 -6.25 22.27 4.79
C LEU A 152 -5.99 21.88 6.25
N THR A 153 -4.81 22.22 6.80
CA THR A 153 -4.45 21.92 8.18
C THR A 153 -5.36 22.61 9.19
N ARG A 154 -5.77 23.85 8.90
CA ARG A 154 -6.63 24.64 9.79
C ARG A 154 -8.10 24.26 9.67
N ASN A 155 -8.59 24.05 8.46
CA ASN A 155 -10.01 23.79 8.20
C ASN A 155 -10.41 22.34 8.47
N ARG A 156 -9.46 21.40 8.44
CA ARG A 156 -9.75 19.96 8.47
C ARG A 156 -8.85 19.17 9.41
N LEU A 157 -9.03 19.39 10.72
CA LEU A 157 -8.37 18.66 11.81
C LEU A 157 -6.83 18.75 11.75
N SER A 158 -6.19 18.99 12.90
CA SER A 158 -4.75 19.31 13.02
C SER A 158 -3.76 18.17 12.69
N ARG A 159 -4.14 17.20 11.83
CA ARG A 159 -3.41 15.94 11.62
C ARG A 159 -2.92 15.72 10.19
N LEU A 160 -3.09 16.66 9.24
CA LEU A 160 -2.65 16.48 7.85
C LEU A 160 -1.19 15.97 7.77
N PHE A 161 -0.25 16.67 8.42
CA PHE A 161 1.16 16.28 8.42
C PHE A 161 1.46 15.00 9.21
N GLN A 162 0.55 14.54 10.08
CA GLN A 162 0.66 13.20 10.66
C GLN A 162 0.25 12.14 9.63
N LEU A 163 -0.80 12.40 8.85
CA LEU A 163 -1.30 11.50 7.79
C LEU A 163 -0.29 11.32 6.66
N ILE A 164 0.33 12.41 6.23
CA ILE A 164 1.30 12.40 5.12
C ILE A 164 2.75 12.30 5.59
N ALA A 165 3.00 11.99 6.86
CA ALA A 165 4.35 11.86 7.39
C ALA A 165 5.11 10.72 6.68
N PRO A 166 6.42 10.89 6.39
CA PRO A 166 7.25 9.80 5.88
C PRO A 166 7.25 8.59 6.84
N PRO A 167 6.85 7.38 6.40
CA PRO A 167 6.75 6.22 7.29
C PRO A 167 8.09 5.76 7.86
N GLU A 168 9.21 6.08 7.21
CA GLU A 168 10.55 5.64 7.57
C GLU A 168 11.20 6.50 8.67
N GLN A 169 10.67 7.70 8.93
CA GLN A 169 11.18 8.61 9.97
C GLN A 169 10.57 8.33 11.35
N VAL A 170 9.71 7.32 11.47
CA VAL A 170 8.98 7.00 12.69
C VAL A 170 9.83 6.09 13.57
N LYS A 171 10.37 6.65 14.66
CA LYS A 171 10.82 5.85 15.81
C LYS A 171 9.58 5.25 16.48
N GLU A 172 9.61 3.98 16.88
CA GLU A 172 8.47 3.28 17.50
C GLU A 172 7.88 3.99 18.74
N ALA A 173 8.66 4.85 19.40
CA ALA A 173 8.23 5.67 20.55
C ALA A 173 7.63 7.05 20.18
N SER A 174 7.61 7.43 18.90
CA SER A 174 7.10 8.71 18.43
C SER A 174 5.57 8.68 18.26
N ARG A 175 4.91 9.82 18.48
CA ARG A 175 3.47 10.03 18.19
C ARG A 175 3.14 10.02 16.68
N THR A 176 4.11 9.74 15.82
CA THR A 176 3.94 9.59 14.37
C THR A 176 3.51 8.17 14.02
N SER A 177 2.67 8.04 12.99
CA SER A 177 2.05 6.78 12.60
C SER A 177 3.05 5.81 11.98
N PRO A 178 3.22 4.59 12.51
CA PRO A 178 4.15 3.63 11.96
C PRO A 178 3.73 3.19 10.54
N PRO A 179 4.65 2.60 9.75
CA PRO A 179 4.31 1.94 8.50
C PRO A 179 3.15 0.94 8.71
N THR A 180 2.23 0.89 7.75
CA THR A 180 1.02 0.07 7.84
C THR A 180 0.62 -0.41 6.45
N LEU A 181 0.13 -1.65 6.36
CA LEU A 181 -0.42 -2.20 5.12
C LEU A 181 -1.85 -1.70 4.84
N GLU A 182 -2.49 -1.06 5.82
CA GLU A 182 -3.86 -0.57 5.70
C GLU A 182 -3.93 0.86 5.13
N PHE A 183 -2.81 1.44 4.66
CA PHE A 183 -2.81 2.77 4.07
C PHE A 183 -3.46 2.75 2.67
N LYS A 184 -4.40 3.67 2.45
CA LYS A 184 -5.08 3.88 1.16
C LYS A 184 -4.87 5.34 0.74
N ASP A 185 -4.50 5.52 -0.52
CA ASP A 185 -4.19 6.81 -1.16
C ASP A 185 -5.33 7.34 -2.03
N THR A 186 -6.15 6.42 -2.55
CA THR A 186 -7.25 6.69 -3.47
C THR A 186 -8.40 5.73 -3.13
N TRP A 187 -9.64 6.24 -3.16
CA TRP A 187 -10.88 5.59 -2.73
C TRP A 187 -11.17 5.61 -1.21
N PRO A 188 -12.38 6.04 -0.76
CA PRO A 188 -12.69 6.11 0.66
C PRO A 188 -12.74 4.72 1.31
N ASP A 189 -11.78 4.46 2.20
CA ASP A 189 -11.85 3.34 3.16
C ASP A 189 -13.04 3.56 4.11
N PRO A 190 -14.01 2.63 4.23
CA PRO A 190 -15.14 2.76 5.17
C PRO A 190 -14.71 3.02 6.61
N ARG A 191 -13.57 2.48 7.04
CA ARG A 191 -12.99 2.66 8.38
C ARG A 191 -12.28 3.99 8.51
N ASN A 192 -11.77 4.57 7.42
CA ASN A 192 -10.97 5.80 7.48
C ASN A 192 -11.27 6.80 6.34
N ALA A 193 -12.56 6.97 6.04
CA ALA A 193 -13.01 7.76 4.89
C ALA A 193 -12.50 9.20 4.97
N ASN A 194 -12.55 9.82 6.16
CA ASN A 194 -12.15 11.22 6.33
C ASN A 194 -10.66 11.47 6.04
N ALA A 195 -9.76 10.56 6.44
CA ALA A 195 -8.33 10.75 6.18
C ALA A 195 -8.00 10.47 4.71
N THR A 196 -8.57 9.41 4.15
CA THR A 196 -8.33 9.02 2.74
C THR A 196 -8.83 10.09 1.79
N LEU A 197 -10.02 10.64 2.05
CA LEU A 197 -10.60 11.74 1.27
C LEU A 197 -9.83 13.06 1.43
N LEU A 198 -9.18 13.29 2.58
CA LEU A 198 -8.30 14.46 2.75
C LEU A 198 -7.03 14.35 1.90
N ILE A 199 -6.44 13.16 1.80
CA ILE A 199 -5.29 12.89 0.93
C ILE A 199 -5.71 13.02 -0.53
N ALA A 200 -6.86 12.46 -0.91
CA ALA A 200 -7.39 12.55 -2.26
C ALA A 200 -7.70 14.01 -2.67
N ASP A 201 -8.29 14.81 -1.79
CA ASP A 201 -8.46 16.26 -1.98
C ASP A 201 -7.10 16.94 -2.23
N LEU A 202 -6.10 16.67 -1.40
CA LEU A 202 -4.77 17.27 -1.53
C LEU A 202 -4.11 16.90 -2.87
N ILE A 203 -4.17 15.64 -3.30
CA ILE A 203 -3.67 15.19 -4.60
C ILE A 203 -4.37 15.94 -5.74
N ALA A 204 -5.69 16.06 -5.70
CA ALA A 204 -6.46 16.76 -6.73
C ALA A 204 -6.08 18.24 -6.81
N TYR A 205 -5.99 18.94 -5.67
CA TYR A 205 -5.61 20.36 -5.63
C TYR A 205 -4.18 20.60 -6.11
N LEU A 206 -3.22 19.73 -5.76
CA LEU A 206 -1.85 19.87 -6.21
C LEU A 206 -1.70 19.72 -7.74
N SER A 207 -2.61 18.99 -8.39
CA SER A 207 -2.56 18.77 -9.84
C SER A 207 -3.01 19.97 -10.67
N VAL A 208 -3.68 20.97 -10.07
CA VAL A 208 -4.41 22.02 -10.81
C VAL A 208 -3.52 22.85 -11.73
N GLU A 209 -2.30 23.18 -11.30
CA GLU A 209 -1.34 23.99 -12.08
C GLU A 209 -0.20 23.15 -12.69
N ILE A 210 -0.31 21.82 -12.66
CA ILE A 210 0.61 20.90 -13.34
C ILE A 210 0.00 20.55 -14.70
N ASP A 211 0.79 20.74 -15.76
CA ASP A 211 0.38 20.43 -17.13
C ASP A 211 0.10 18.93 -17.32
N ASP A 212 -0.79 18.61 -18.26
CA ASP A 212 -1.23 17.23 -18.50
C ASP A 212 -0.08 16.29 -18.89
N THR A 213 0.88 16.78 -19.66
CA THR A 213 2.06 16.00 -20.09
C THR A 213 2.91 15.62 -18.88
N ARG A 214 3.22 16.57 -18.00
CA ARG A 214 3.98 16.31 -16.78
C ARG A 214 3.24 15.39 -15.82
N LEU A 215 1.92 15.52 -15.69
CA LEU A 215 1.13 14.60 -14.87
C LEU A 215 1.13 13.18 -15.41
N ALA A 216 0.98 13.01 -16.73
CA ALA A 216 1.07 11.70 -17.37
C ALA A 216 2.44 11.05 -17.11
N GLN A 217 3.53 11.82 -17.18
CA GLN A 217 4.87 11.34 -16.81
C GLN A 217 4.92 10.89 -15.35
N ILE A 218 4.45 11.72 -14.41
CA ILE A 218 4.45 11.36 -12.98
C ILE A 218 3.62 10.10 -12.73
N GLN A 219 2.43 10.00 -13.33
CA GLN A 219 1.54 8.85 -13.18
C GLN A 219 2.15 7.57 -13.74
N ALA A 220 2.85 7.65 -14.88
CA ALA A 220 3.55 6.52 -15.47
C ALA A 220 4.71 6.02 -14.60
N ALA A 221 5.46 6.93 -13.98
CA ALA A 221 6.58 6.57 -13.09
C ALA A 221 6.14 6.17 -11.67
N THR A 222 4.94 6.60 -11.24
CA THR A 222 4.36 6.32 -9.92
C THR A 222 2.99 5.63 -10.07
N PRO A 223 2.95 4.43 -10.68
CA PRO A 223 1.70 3.71 -10.88
C PRO A 223 1.09 3.30 -9.53
N PRO A 224 -0.23 3.04 -9.48
CA PRO A 224 -0.91 2.55 -8.29
C PRO A 224 -0.22 1.30 -7.71
N LEU A 225 -0.35 1.10 -6.38
CA LEU A 225 0.30 0.01 -5.67
C LEU A 225 0.17 -1.38 -6.35
N PRO A 226 -1.04 -1.84 -6.78
CA PRO A 226 -1.16 -3.15 -7.41
C PRO A 226 -0.34 -3.30 -8.69
N GLU A 227 -0.36 -2.29 -9.56
CA GLU A 227 0.40 -2.27 -10.81
C GLU A 227 1.91 -2.24 -10.55
N LEU A 228 2.34 -1.42 -9.59
CA LEU A 228 3.74 -1.34 -9.20
C LEU A 228 4.23 -2.71 -8.68
N LEU A 229 3.49 -3.34 -7.77
CA LEU A 229 3.86 -4.66 -7.22
C LEU A 229 3.90 -5.74 -8.31
N LEU A 230 2.91 -5.77 -9.21
CA LEU A 230 2.88 -6.71 -10.33
C LEU A 230 4.07 -6.51 -11.27
N SER A 231 4.43 -5.24 -11.56
CA SER A 231 5.57 -4.93 -12.41
C SER A 231 6.90 -5.38 -11.77
N LEU A 232 7.04 -5.25 -10.45
CA LEU A 232 8.21 -5.70 -9.72
C LEU A 232 8.27 -7.23 -9.68
N GLU A 233 7.15 -7.90 -9.41
CA GLU A 233 7.06 -9.36 -9.39
C GLU A 233 7.44 -9.97 -10.75
N LYS A 234 6.99 -9.39 -11.86
CA LYS A 234 7.38 -9.83 -13.21
C LYS A 234 8.90 -9.72 -13.44
N ARG A 235 9.52 -8.62 -12.99
CA ARG A 235 10.99 -8.41 -13.10
C ARG A 235 11.75 -9.38 -12.19
N ASP A 236 11.30 -9.54 -10.95
CA ASP A 236 11.90 -10.43 -9.97
C ASP A 236 11.78 -11.91 -10.41
N ALA A 237 10.69 -12.29 -11.08
CA ALA A 237 10.53 -13.62 -11.67
C ALA A 237 11.53 -13.87 -12.81
N LEU A 238 11.86 -12.85 -13.61
CA LEU A 238 12.90 -12.95 -14.64
C LEU A 238 14.29 -13.14 -14.03
N LEU A 239 14.65 -12.33 -13.03
CA LEU A 239 15.90 -12.49 -12.28
C LEU A 239 15.96 -13.86 -11.60
N GLY A 240 14.88 -14.28 -10.94
CA GLY A 240 14.79 -15.56 -10.26
C GLY A 240 14.94 -16.76 -11.20
N ARG A 241 14.44 -16.68 -12.44
CA ARG A 241 14.70 -17.72 -13.45
C ARG A 241 16.20 -17.85 -13.77
N HIS A 242 16.91 -16.73 -13.90
CA HIS A 242 18.36 -16.75 -14.14
C HIS A 242 19.13 -17.38 -12.98
N LEU A 243 18.84 -16.96 -11.75
CA LEU A 243 19.49 -17.49 -10.54
C LEU A 243 19.24 -18.99 -10.37
N ARG A 244 18.02 -19.46 -10.66
CA ARG A 244 17.67 -20.89 -10.65
C ARG A 244 18.44 -21.68 -11.69
N ASN A 245 18.52 -21.18 -12.92
CA ASN A 245 19.19 -21.88 -14.01
C ASN A 245 20.69 -22.08 -13.73
N GLN A 246 21.34 -21.10 -13.10
CA GLN A 246 22.76 -21.19 -12.67
C GLN A 246 22.98 -22.17 -11.52
N SER A 247 21.93 -22.48 -10.76
CA SER A 247 22.03 -23.36 -9.59
C SER A 247 22.00 -24.85 -9.96
N HIS A 248 21.74 -25.21 -11.22
CA HIS A 248 21.69 -26.59 -11.71
C HIS A 248 20.79 -27.54 -10.88
N GLY A 249 19.72 -26.98 -10.29
CA GLY A 249 18.80 -27.73 -9.45
C GLY A 249 19.26 -27.98 -8.00
N ASP A 250 20.41 -27.44 -7.58
CA ASP A 250 20.90 -27.50 -6.19
C ASP A 250 20.24 -26.39 -5.34
N PRO A 251 19.40 -26.75 -4.35
CA PRO A 251 18.71 -25.81 -3.48
C PRO A 251 19.64 -24.84 -2.72
N HIS A 252 20.79 -25.32 -2.25
CA HIS A 252 21.72 -24.53 -1.47
C HIS A 252 22.47 -23.52 -2.34
N ARG A 253 22.80 -23.90 -3.58
CA ARG A 253 23.35 -22.94 -4.56
C ARG A 253 22.34 -21.86 -4.90
N GLU A 254 21.08 -22.23 -5.07
CA GLU A 254 20.02 -21.27 -5.35
C GLU A 254 19.85 -20.27 -4.20
N ALA A 255 19.78 -20.75 -2.96
CA ALA A 255 19.71 -19.88 -1.79
C ALA A 255 20.91 -18.93 -1.70
N ARG A 256 22.14 -19.41 -1.91
CA ARG A 256 23.35 -18.57 -1.94
C ARG A 256 23.29 -17.51 -3.04
N ALA A 257 22.79 -17.83 -4.23
CA ALA A 257 22.65 -16.87 -5.32
C ALA A 257 21.66 -15.74 -4.95
N TYR A 258 20.52 -16.08 -4.34
CA TYR A 258 19.58 -15.08 -3.82
C TYR A 258 20.19 -14.22 -2.71
N HIS A 259 20.97 -14.80 -1.79
CA HIS A 259 21.65 -14.04 -0.74
C HIS A 259 22.71 -13.09 -1.31
N ALA A 260 23.52 -13.54 -2.27
CA ALA A 260 24.50 -12.69 -2.94
C ALA A 260 23.83 -11.51 -3.66
N MET A 261 22.74 -11.77 -4.37
CA MET A 261 21.93 -10.73 -5.02
C MET A 261 21.30 -9.76 -4.01
N THR A 262 20.82 -10.27 -2.87
CA THR A 262 20.27 -9.44 -1.78
C THR A 262 21.34 -8.49 -1.25
N ALA A 263 22.53 -9.01 -0.91
CA ALA A 263 23.64 -8.21 -0.41
C ALA A 263 24.07 -7.13 -1.42
N PHE A 264 24.06 -7.47 -2.70
CA PHE A 264 24.35 -6.51 -3.76
C PHE A 264 23.30 -5.39 -3.89
N ILE A 265 22.02 -5.75 -3.84
CA ILE A 265 20.94 -4.75 -3.89
C ILE A 265 21.03 -3.80 -2.70
N ASP A 266 21.37 -4.32 -1.51
CA ASP A 266 21.47 -3.53 -0.29
C ASP A 266 22.61 -2.48 -0.35
N THR A 267 23.67 -2.72 -1.13
CA THR A 267 24.77 -1.76 -1.33
C THR A 267 24.52 -0.77 -2.47
N TYR A 268 23.54 -1.01 -3.35
CA TYR A 268 23.21 -0.08 -4.43
C TYR A 268 22.74 1.27 -3.88
N THR A 269 23.45 2.34 -4.24
CA THR A 269 23.12 3.71 -3.85
C THR A 269 22.75 4.49 -5.11
N PRO A 270 21.51 5.01 -5.21
CA PRO A 270 21.13 5.87 -6.32
C PRO A 270 22.02 7.12 -6.33
N THR A 271 22.39 7.60 -7.51
CA THR A 271 23.16 8.83 -7.65
C THR A 271 22.43 9.99 -6.96
N ALA A 272 23.11 10.67 -6.03
CA ALA A 272 22.54 11.79 -5.31
C ALA A 272 22.40 13.00 -6.25
N GLN A 273 21.21 13.20 -6.79
CA GLN A 273 20.87 14.41 -7.54
C GLN A 273 19.87 15.26 -6.74
N VAL A 274 20.05 16.57 -6.78
CA VAL A 274 19.17 17.52 -6.09
C VAL A 274 17.93 17.74 -6.95
N ALA A 275 16.76 17.37 -6.43
CA ALA A 275 15.49 17.63 -7.11
C ALA A 275 15.30 19.12 -7.38
N GLN A 276 15.08 19.50 -8.64
CA GLN A 276 14.87 20.88 -9.07
C GLN A 276 13.41 21.17 -9.45
N ASN A 277 12.55 20.14 -9.50
CA ASN A 277 11.14 20.30 -9.84
C ASN A 277 10.38 21.24 -8.89
N ARG A 278 9.25 21.77 -9.37
CA ARG A 278 8.35 22.65 -8.61
C ARG A 278 7.82 21.95 -7.35
N LEU A 279 7.42 22.72 -6.34
CA LEU A 279 6.99 22.15 -5.05
C LEU A 279 5.65 21.40 -5.12
N ASP A 280 4.73 21.85 -5.98
CA ASP A 280 3.47 21.16 -6.26
C ASP A 280 3.70 19.81 -6.94
N ASP A 281 4.57 19.76 -7.95
CA ASP A 281 5.06 18.53 -8.59
C ASP A 281 5.70 17.58 -7.56
N ALA A 282 6.68 18.06 -6.78
CA ALA A 282 7.38 17.24 -5.80
C ALA A 282 6.43 16.65 -4.74
N LEU A 283 5.48 17.45 -4.23
CA LEU A 283 4.51 16.99 -3.25
C LEU A 283 3.46 16.06 -3.86
N TYR A 284 3.02 16.31 -5.09
CA TYR A 284 2.12 15.42 -5.83
C TYR A 284 2.78 14.05 -6.02
N THR A 285 4.01 14.02 -6.52
CA THR A 285 4.85 12.83 -6.70
C THR A 285 5.06 12.10 -5.37
N TYR A 286 5.36 12.82 -4.29
CA TYR A 286 5.47 12.24 -2.94
C TYR A 286 4.19 11.50 -2.51
N LEU A 287 3.02 12.15 -2.64
CA LEU A 287 1.76 11.56 -2.18
C LEU A 287 1.39 10.31 -2.98
N ARG A 288 1.68 10.29 -4.29
CA ARG A 288 1.52 9.12 -5.16
C ARG A 288 2.37 7.93 -4.73
N THR A 289 3.56 8.17 -4.17
CA THR A 289 4.47 7.09 -3.71
C THR A 289 4.23 6.67 -2.26
N LEU A 290 3.45 7.45 -1.49
CA LEU A 290 3.29 7.28 -0.05
C LEU A 290 2.70 5.91 0.33
N ARG A 291 1.71 5.42 -0.43
CA ARG A 291 1.11 4.10 -0.19
C ARG A 291 2.10 2.97 -0.37
N PHE A 292 2.94 3.04 -1.41
CA PHE A 292 3.99 2.05 -1.63
C PHE A 292 5.01 2.05 -0.50
N ARG A 293 5.40 3.23 -0.01
CA ARG A 293 6.34 3.35 1.12
C ARG A 293 5.78 2.79 2.43
N HIS A 294 4.49 3.04 2.69
CA HIS A 294 3.76 2.39 3.77
C HIS A 294 3.72 0.87 3.61
N TYR A 295 3.48 0.39 2.39
CA TYR A 295 3.49 -1.03 2.06
C TYR A 295 4.85 -1.67 2.38
N VAL A 296 5.96 -1.10 1.91
CA VAL A 296 7.30 -1.69 2.12
C VAL A 296 7.66 -1.79 3.60
N GLY A 297 7.48 -0.72 4.38
CA GLY A 297 7.75 -0.77 5.82
C GLY A 297 6.77 -1.69 6.57
N GLY A 298 5.50 -1.74 6.15
CA GLY A 298 4.51 -2.66 6.70
C GLY A 298 4.83 -4.12 6.38
N PHE A 299 5.31 -4.40 5.17
CA PHE A 299 5.66 -5.73 4.67
C PHE A 299 6.88 -6.28 5.41
N GLU A 300 7.92 -5.47 5.62
CA GLU A 300 9.07 -5.83 6.45
C GLU A 300 8.64 -6.29 7.86
N ARG A 301 7.79 -5.49 8.51
CA ARG A 301 7.27 -5.84 9.84
C ARG A 301 6.45 -7.12 9.81
N VAL A 302 5.63 -7.31 8.78
CA VAL A 302 4.82 -8.51 8.62
C VAL A 302 5.68 -9.75 8.36
N MET A 303 6.74 -9.66 7.57
CA MET A 303 7.69 -10.77 7.38
C MET A 303 8.29 -11.22 8.72
N THR A 304 8.77 -10.28 9.54
CA THR A 304 9.30 -10.58 10.88
C THR A 304 8.25 -11.23 11.78
N LEU A 305 6.99 -10.80 11.71
CA LEU A 305 5.90 -11.41 12.48
C LEU A 305 5.45 -12.76 11.93
N ALA A 306 5.58 -12.99 10.62
CA ALA A 306 5.20 -14.24 9.96
C ALA A 306 6.18 -15.38 10.27
N ALA A 307 7.46 -15.06 10.51
CA ALA A 307 8.51 -16.01 10.84
C ALA A 307 8.06 -17.04 11.89
N ILE A 308 8.36 -18.31 11.60
CA ILE A 308 8.04 -19.43 12.47
C ILE A 308 9.06 -19.44 13.62
N LYS A 309 8.56 -19.46 14.85
CA LYS A 309 9.41 -19.65 16.04
C LYS A 309 9.61 -21.14 16.28
N GLY A 310 10.87 -21.55 16.46
CA GLY A 310 11.27 -22.95 16.62
C GLY A 310 11.67 -23.60 15.30
N SER A 311 12.24 -24.80 15.37
CA SER A 311 12.59 -25.61 14.20
C SER A 311 11.36 -26.35 13.69
N ILE A 312 11.23 -26.45 12.37
CA ILE A 312 10.27 -27.33 11.69
C ILE A 312 11.07 -28.44 11.03
N THR A 313 10.68 -29.68 11.29
CA THR A 313 11.33 -30.86 10.69
C THR A 313 10.73 -31.12 9.31
N PRO A 314 11.56 -31.30 8.27
CA PRO A 314 11.07 -31.78 6.97
C PRO A 314 10.47 -33.18 7.10
N ILE A 315 9.31 -33.41 6.46
CA ILE A 315 8.53 -34.65 6.56
C ILE A 315 8.26 -35.29 5.19
N GLY A 316 9.16 -35.08 4.23
CA GLY A 316 9.03 -35.58 2.86
C GLY A 316 8.83 -37.10 2.74
N PRO A 317 9.64 -37.94 3.42
CA PRO A 317 9.47 -39.39 3.40
C PRO A 317 8.11 -39.84 3.95
N GLU A 318 7.68 -39.28 5.08
CA GLU A 318 6.41 -39.61 5.72
C GLU A 318 5.21 -39.14 4.88
N MET A 319 5.35 -38.00 4.21
CA MET A 319 4.34 -37.50 3.26
C MET A 319 4.19 -38.42 2.05
N SER A 320 5.31 -38.92 1.52
CA SER A 320 5.31 -39.86 0.39
C SER A 320 4.59 -41.15 0.76
N ALA A 321 4.88 -41.69 1.95
CA ALA A 321 4.18 -42.87 2.48
C ALA A 321 2.67 -42.64 2.66
N LEU A 322 2.23 -41.43 3.04
CA LEU A 322 0.82 -41.09 3.08
C LEU A 322 0.21 -41.05 1.68
N CYS A 323 0.87 -40.44 0.70
CA CYS A 323 0.39 -40.40 -0.69
C CYS A 323 0.27 -41.80 -1.29
N ASP A 324 1.19 -42.72 -1.01
CA ASP A 324 1.11 -44.12 -1.43
C ASP A 324 -0.09 -44.86 -0.82
N LYS A 325 -0.42 -44.57 0.45
CA LYS A 325 -1.61 -45.12 1.11
C LYS A 325 -2.89 -44.56 0.50
N LEU A 326 -2.93 -43.24 0.26
CA LEU A 326 -4.05 -42.57 -0.37
C LEU A 326 -4.28 -43.09 -1.79
N GLY A 327 -3.20 -43.28 -2.55
CA GLY A 327 -3.26 -43.79 -3.91
C GLY A 327 -3.81 -45.22 -3.96
N ARG A 328 -3.34 -46.10 -3.06
CA ARG A 328 -3.91 -47.44 -2.89
C ARG A 328 -5.40 -47.42 -2.53
N HIS A 329 -5.83 -46.49 -1.68
CA HIS A 329 -7.24 -46.34 -1.32
C HIS A 329 -8.09 -45.83 -2.48
N ARG A 330 -7.57 -44.93 -3.32
CA ARG A 330 -8.29 -44.36 -4.47
C ARG A 330 -8.18 -45.19 -5.76
N GLY A 331 -7.26 -46.16 -5.80
CA GLY A 331 -7.00 -46.96 -6.99
C GLY A 331 -6.19 -46.22 -8.07
N CYS A 332 -5.48 -45.15 -7.73
CA CYS A 332 -4.65 -44.36 -8.64
C CYS A 332 -3.33 -43.93 -7.97
N SER A 333 -2.30 -43.64 -8.76
CA SER A 333 -1.08 -43.01 -8.20
C SER A 333 -1.38 -41.56 -7.85
N ILE A 334 -0.89 -41.10 -6.69
CA ILE A 334 -1.06 -39.72 -6.22
C ILE A 334 0.33 -39.15 -6.02
N GLU A 335 0.65 -38.11 -6.80
CA GLU A 335 1.89 -37.37 -6.60
C GLU A 335 1.75 -36.34 -5.46
N LEU A 336 2.86 -36.05 -4.80
CA LEU A 336 2.93 -35.16 -3.64
C LEU A 336 2.29 -33.79 -3.86
N HIS A 337 2.49 -33.19 -5.03
CA HIS A 337 2.01 -31.86 -5.39
C HIS A 337 0.73 -31.88 -6.22
N GLN A 338 0.16 -33.05 -6.48
CA GLN A 338 -1.04 -33.19 -7.29
C GLN A 338 -2.25 -32.59 -6.55
N PRO A 339 -3.00 -31.67 -7.16
CA PRO A 339 -4.28 -31.23 -6.63
C PRO A 339 -5.27 -32.39 -6.66
N ILE A 340 -5.81 -32.77 -5.50
CA ILE A 340 -6.71 -33.93 -5.35
C ILE A 340 -7.86 -33.67 -4.36
N LEU A 341 -7.97 -32.43 -3.87
CA LEU A 341 -8.85 -32.06 -2.77
C LEU A 341 -9.40 -30.65 -2.98
N SER A 342 -10.70 -30.49 -2.70
CA SER A 342 -11.37 -29.19 -2.65
C SER A 342 -11.48 -28.66 -1.22
N ILE A 343 -11.75 -27.35 -1.07
CA ILE A 343 -11.97 -26.71 0.23
C ILE A 343 -13.14 -27.37 0.97
N ASN A 344 -14.20 -27.74 0.24
CA ASN A 344 -15.38 -28.42 0.78
C ASN A 344 -15.08 -29.86 1.24
N ALA A 345 -14.21 -30.57 0.55
CA ALA A 345 -13.83 -31.95 0.90
C ALA A 345 -12.81 -32.03 2.04
N PHE A 346 -12.07 -30.95 2.31
CA PHE A 346 -10.98 -30.94 3.30
C PHE A 346 -11.37 -31.41 4.72
N PRO A 347 -12.49 -30.94 5.33
CA PRO A 347 -12.86 -31.41 6.67
C PRO A 347 -13.09 -32.93 6.74
N HIS A 348 -13.70 -33.50 5.70
CA HIS A 348 -13.94 -34.94 5.63
C HIS A 348 -12.63 -35.71 5.46
N PHE A 349 -11.76 -35.24 4.55
CA PHE A 349 -10.42 -35.79 4.35
C PHE A 349 -9.62 -35.86 5.65
N VAL A 350 -9.56 -34.76 6.42
CA VAL A 350 -8.82 -34.76 7.69
C VAL A 350 -9.44 -35.70 8.72
N THR A 351 -10.77 -35.82 8.74
CA THR A 351 -11.45 -36.76 9.64
C THR A 351 -11.12 -38.21 9.31
N GLN A 352 -11.11 -38.56 8.01
CA GLN A 352 -10.82 -39.91 7.53
C GLN A 352 -9.37 -40.33 7.80
N TRP A 353 -8.41 -39.41 7.64
CA TRP A 353 -6.97 -39.67 7.76
C TRP A 353 -6.35 -39.05 9.01
N ALA A 354 -7.17 -38.85 10.05
CA ALA A 354 -6.77 -38.14 11.26
C ALA A 354 -5.50 -38.72 11.95
N PRO A 355 -5.35 -40.06 12.11
CA PRO A 355 -4.16 -40.63 12.76
C PRO A 355 -2.87 -40.27 12.02
N GLU A 356 -2.85 -40.45 10.70
CA GLU A 356 -1.70 -40.17 9.84
C GLU A 356 -1.38 -38.68 9.81
N LEU A 357 -2.39 -37.83 9.59
CA LEU A 357 -2.19 -36.38 9.51
C LEU A 357 -1.70 -35.80 10.84
N PHE A 358 -2.21 -36.29 11.99
CA PHE A 358 -1.72 -35.82 13.29
C PHE A 358 -0.30 -36.30 13.59
N ALA A 359 0.08 -37.51 13.15
CA ALA A 359 1.46 -37.96 13.25
C ALA A 359 2.41 -37.06 12.43
N LEU A 360 2.00 -36.65 11.22
CA LEU A 360 2.76 -35.71 10.39
C LEU A 360 2.89 -34.32 11.05
N ILE A 361 1.80 -33.80 11.62
CA ILE A 361 1.83 -32.51 12.32
C ILE A 361 2.77 -32.56 13.53
N GLU A 362 2.69 -33.63 14.31
CA GLU A 362 3.56 -33.84 15.48
C GLU A 362 5.02 -34.01 15.06
N GLY A 363 5.30 -34.79 14.02
CA GLY A 363 6.65 -34.96 13.47
C GLY A 363 7.25 -33.67 12.92
N ALA A 364 6.45 -32.87 12.20
CA ALA A 364 6.91 -31.61 11.62
C ALA A 364 7.10 -30.50 12.67
N THR A 365 6.15 -30.35 13.60
CA THR A 365 6.11 -29.19 14.52
C THR A 365 6.61 -29.49 15.92
N GLY A 366 6.75 -30.75 16.31
CA GLY A 366 6.99 -31.18 17.69
C GLY A 366 5.81 -30.90 18.63
N LEU A 367 4.67 -30.44 18.11
CA LEU A 367 3.49 -30.12 18.89
C LEU A 367 2.55 -31.32 18.90
N GLY A 368 2.29 -31.88 20.08
CA GLY A 368 1.34 -32.98 20.25
C GLY A 368 -0.08 -32.61 19.81
N ARG A 369 -0.97 -33.61 19.81
CA ARG A 369 -2.34 -33.52 19.28
C ARG A 369 -3.10 -32.26 19.73
N PRO A 370 -3.85 -31.61 18.82
CA PRO A 370 -4.63 -30.43 19.15
C PRO A 370 -5.72 -30.76 20.18
N ARG A 371 -5.88 -29.89 21.19
CA ARG A 371 -6.94 -30.04 22.21
C ARG A 371 -8.36 -29.87 21.63
N ASN A 372 -8.49 -29.13 20.54
CA ASN A 372 -9.76 -28.88 19.86
C ASN A 372 -9.58 -29.04 18.34
N VAL A 373 -9.85 -30.26 17.86
CA VAL A 373 -9.72 -30.64 16.45
C VAL A 373 -10.70 -29.85 15.57
N ASP A 374 -11.96 -29.70 15.97
CA ASP A 374 -12.96 -28.94 15.20
C ASP A 374 -12.52 -27.49 14.94
N ARG A 375 -11.95 -26.84 15.95
CA ARG A 375 -11.42 -25.48 15.81
C ARG A 375 -10.21 -25.43 14.87
N LEU A 376 -9.29 -26.41 14.98
CA LEU A 376 -8.15 -26.53 14.06
C LEU A 376 -8.66 -26.65 12.61
N LEU A 377 -9.59 -27.56 12.36
CA LEU A 377 -10.18 -27.80 11.04
C LEU A 377 -10.80 -26.52 10.47
N LYS A 378 -11.73 -25.88 11.19
CA LYS A 378 -12.42 -24.67 10.73
C LYS A 378 -11.46 -23.52 10.40
N GLN A 379 -10.39 -23.37 11.18
CA GLN A 379 -9.38 -22.33 10.94
C GLN A 379 -8.47 -22.69 9.76
N SER A 380 -8.09 -23.97 9.61
CA SER A 380 -7.28 -24.44 8.48
C SER A 380 -8.05 -24.35 7.17
N THR A 381 -9.35 -24.70 7.14
CA THR A 381 -10.21 -24.51 5.95
C THR A 381 -10.22 -23.05 5.50
N LYS A 382 -10.35 -22.10 6.43
CA LYS A 382 -10.32 -20.67 6.10
C LYS A 382 -8.96 -20.20 5.62
N LEU A 383 -7.88 -20.72 6.20
CA LEU A 383 -6.52 -20.42 5.73
C LEU A 383 -6.29 -20.93 4.31
N LEU A 384 -6.69 -22.16 4.01
CA LEU A 384 -6.62 -22.75 2.67
C LEU A 384 -7.47 -21.95 1.66
N ASN A 385 -8.63 -21.46 2.08
CA ASN A 385 -9.47 -20.61 1.24
C ASN A 385 -8.79 -19.27 0.93
N LEU A 386 -8.16 -18.63 1.93
CA LEU A 386 -7.38 -17.42 1.69
C LEU A 386 -6.20 -17.70 0.76
N TYR A 387 -5.51 -18.84 0.93
CA TYR A 387 -4.41 -19.26 0.06
C TYR A 387 -4.88 -19.44 -1.40
N THR A 388 -5.92 -20.24 -1.64
CA THR A 388 -6.46 -20.46 -3.00
C THR A 388 -6.94 -19.17 -3.65
N TYR A 389 -7.65 -18.32 -2.89
CA TYR A 389 -8.08 -17.01 -3.38
C TYR A 389 -6.91 -16.10 -3.79
N PHE A 390 -5.88 -15.96 -2.94
CA PHE A 390 -4.77 -15.04 -3.22
C PHE A 390 -3.73 -15.60 -4.18
N HIS A 391 -3.51 -16.92 -4.18
CA HIS A 391 -2.48 -17.56 -4.99
C HIS A 391 -3.01 -17.94 -6.38
N LEU A 392 -4.23 -18.46 -6.46
CA LEU A 392 -4.82 -18.97 -7.70
C LEU A 392 -5.86 -18.00 -8.30
N GLY A 393 -6.39 -17.06 -7.52
CA GLY A 393 -7.49 -16.21 -7.96
C GLY A 393 -8.85 -16.92 -7.96
N GLU A 394 -8.93 -18.09 -7.32
CA GLU A 394 -10.09 -18.97 -7.38
C GLU A 394 -11.00 -18.80 -6.16
N THR A 395 -12.31 -18.88 -6.40
CA THR A 395 -13.35 -18.81 -5.34
C THR A 395 -14.26 -20.04 -5.30
N ASP A 396 -14.13 -20.95 -6.27
CA ASP A 396 -14.90 -22.19 -6.28
C ASP A 396 -14.40 -23.14 -5.18
N LEU A 397 -15.23 -23.32 -4.16
CA LEU A 397 -14.96 -24.17 -3.00
C LEU A 397 -15.03 -25.67 -3.33
N GLY A 398 -15.66 -26.04 -4.45
CA GLY A 398 -15.87 -27.42 -4.89
C GLY A 398 -14.76 -27.96 -5.79
N ALA A 399 -14.01 -27.08 -6.45
CA ALA A 399 -12.93 -27.48 -7.35
C ALA A 399 -11.67 -27.99 -6.60
N GLU A 400 -10.98 -28.95 -7.21
CA GLU A 400 -9.82 -29.63 -6.63
C GLU A 400 -8.53 -28.81 -6.82
N TRP A 401 -8.31 -27.86 -5.91
CA TRP A 401 -7.16 -26.97 -5.95
C TRP A 401 -6.03 -27.32 -4.97
N LEU A 402 -6.28 -28.25 -4.05
CA LEU A 402 -5.39 -28.52 -2.93
C LEU A 402 -4.67 -29.87 -3.08
N SER A 403 -3.38 -29.85 -2.82
CA SER A 403 -2.57 -31.05 -2.63
C SER A 403 -2.60 -31.55 -1.17
N VAL A 404 -2.00 -32.72 -0.94
CA VAL A 404 -1.77 -33.23 0.42
C VAL A 404 -0.81 -32.32 1.19
N TRP A 405 0.20 -31.76 0.51
CA TRP A 405 1.13 -30.79 1.10
C TRP A 405 0.42 -29.54 1.62
N ASP A 406 -0.48 -28.96 0.82
CA ASP A 406 -1.25 -27.77 1.22
C ASP A 406 -2.05 -28.06 2.49
N SER A 407 -2.70 -29.23 2.52
CA SER A 407 -3.52 -29.69 3.64
C SER A 407 -2.70 -29.80 4.93
N VAL A 408 -1.55 -30.47 4.87
CA VAL A 408 -0.67 -30.64 6.05
C VAL A 408 -0.03 -29.32 6.46
N ALA A 409 0.43 -28.51 5.51
CA ALA A 409 0.97 -27.18 5.78
C ALA A 409 -0.06 -26.30 6.52
N ALA A 410 -1.31 -26.27 6.08
CA ALA A 410 -2.35 -25.48 6.73
C ALA A 410 -2.67 -25.96 8.15
N LEU A 411 -2.66 -27.28 8.39
CA LEU A 411 -2.83 -27.83 9.73
C LEU A 411 -1.63 -27.47 10.63
N CYS A 412 -0.40 -27.63 10.15
CA CYS A 412 0.82 -27.24 10.86
C CYS A 412 0.83 -25.74 11.20
N THR A 413 0.48 -24.87 10.24
CA THR A 413 0.44 -23.41 10.42
C THR A 413 -0.56 -23.01 11.50
N ILE A 414 -1.79 -23.53 11.46
CA ILE A 414 -2.80 -23.20 12.47
C ILE A 414 -2.42 -23.80 13.83
N ARG A 415 -1.88 -25.02 13.87
CA ARG A 415 -1.42 -25.65 15.12
C ARG A 415 -0.31 -24.82 15.77
N HIS A 416 0.63 -24.32 14.97
CA HIS A 416 1.69 -23.42 15.41
C HIS A 416 1.14 -22.09 15.92
N LEU A 417 0.19 -21.47 15.21
CA LEU A 417 -0.48 -20.23 15.63
C LEU A 417 -1.29 -20.38 16.93
N GLN A 418 -1.85 -21.56 17.17
CA GLN A 418 -2.55 -21.86 18.43
C GLN A 418 -1.57 -21.99 19.60
N ALA A 419 -0.37 -22.53 19.37
CA ALA A 419 0.68 -22.66 20.37
C ALA A 419 1.42 -21.32 20.62
N THR A 420 1.70 -20.58 19.56
CA THR A 420 2.49 -19.35 19.57
C THR A 420 1.61 -18.15 19.24
N LYS A 421 1.30 -17.34 20.26
CA LYS A 421 0.55 -16.09 20.06
C LYS A 421 1.38 -15.12 19.22
N THR A 422 0.82 -14.69 18.08
CA THR A 422 1.38 -13.63 17.25
C THR A 422 0.62 -12.32 17.50
N PRO A 423 1.22 -11.35 18.23
CA PRO A 423 0.59 -10.06 18.46
C PRO A 423 0.63 -9.24 17.16
N TYR A 424 -0.52 -9.08 16.53
CA TYR A 424 -0.67 -8.14 15.41
C TYR A 424 -1.85 -7.21 15.67
N ARG A 425 -1.62 -5.92 15.38
CA ARG A 425 -2.62 -4.87 15.50
C ARG A 425 -2.69 -4.12 14.18
N PRO A 426 -3.72 -4.38 13.36
CA PRO A 426 -4.02 -3.55 12.20
C PRO A 426 -4.11 -2.08 12.63
N TYR A 427 -3.51 -1.21 11.82
CA TYR A 427 -3.45 0.22 12.11
C TYR A 427 -4.04 1.01 10.95
N TRP A 428 -5.20 1.61 11.20
CA TRP A 428 -5.74 2.69 10.37
C TRP A 428 -5.42 4.02 11.02
N TYR A 429 -5.05 4.99 10.19
CA TYR A 429 -4.76 6.34 10.65
C TYR A 429 -5.92 6.92 11.46
N GLY A 430 -5.62 7.48 12.63
CA GLY A 430 -6.60 8.14 13.49
C GLY A 430 -7.53 7.20 14.28
N GLN A 431 -7.41 5.88 14.13
CA GLN A 431 -8.16 4.91 14.92
C GLN A 431 -7.35 4.31 16.07
N LYS A 432 -8.04 3.85 17.12
CA LYS A 432 -7.44 3.02 18.17
C LYS A 432 -7.24 1.61 17.62
N SER A 433 -6.08 1.02 17.87
CA SER A 433 -5.72 -0.34 17.43
C SER A 433 -6.78 -1.36 17.85
N GLN A 434 -7.28 -2.17 16.91
CA GLN A 434 -8.25 -3.23 17.19
C GLN A 434 -7.56 -4.61 17.21
N GLY A 435 -7.85 -5.40 18.24
CA GLY A 435 -7.40 -6.80 18.32
C GLY A 435 -5.91 -6.98 18.60
N ILE A 436 -5.53 -8.16 19.11
CA ILE A 436 -4.13 -8.54 19.35
C ILE A 436 -3.82 -9.89 18.69
N ASN A 437 -4.82 -10.73 18.41
CA ASN A 437 -4.60 -12.12 18.01
C ASN A 437 -5.02 -12.36 16.56
N LEU A 438 -4.06 -12.80 15.74
CA LEU A 438 -4.23 -13.12 14.32
C LEU A 438 -5.38 -14.10 14.05
N LEU A 439 -5.53 -15.13 14.88
CA LEU A 439 -6.57 -16.16 14.72
C LEU A 439 -8.00 -15.63 14.95
N ARG A 440 -8.18 -14.44 15.51
CA ARG A 440 -9.52 -13.81 15.61
C ARG A 440 -10.07 -13.42 14.26
N HIS A 441 -9.20 -13.16 13.28
CA HIS A 441 -9.61 -12.86 11.91
C HIS A 441 -10.09 -14.11 11.15
N LEU A 442 -9.71 -15.30 11.62
CA LEU A 442 -10.26 -16.58 11.16
C LEU A 442 -11.39 -17.04 12.10
N ASN A 443 -12.41 -16.19 12.28
CA ASN A 443 -13.51 -16.48 13.20
C ASN A 443 -14.30 -17.72 12.75
N VAL A 444 -14.31 -18.77 13.56
CA VAL A 444 -14.93 -20.08 13.28
C VAL A 444 -16.45 -20.04 13.18
N HIS A 445 -17.11 -19.00 13.69
CA HIS A 445 -18.58 -18.87 13.66
C HIS A 445 -19.11 -18.21 12.40
N ARG A 446 -18.24 -17.66 11.55
CA ARG A 446 -18.62 -17.03 10.29
C ARG A 446 -18.42 -17.99 9.13
N SER A 447 -19.13 -17.76 8.03
CA SER A 447 -18.93 -18.53 6.80
C SER A 447 -17.59 -18.20 6.12
N ILE A 448 -17.23 -18.97 5.10
CA ILE A 448 -16.00 -18.75 4.31
C ILE A 448 -16.18 -17.53 3.40
N GLU A 449 -17.38 -17.36 2.83
CA GLU A 449 -17.72 -16.26 1.92
C GLU A 449 -17.58 -14.90 2.60
N SER A 450 -17.77 -14.83 3.93
CA SER A 450 -17.54 -13.60 4.69
C SER A 450 -16.08 -13.13 4.67
N LEU A 451 -15.13 -13.98 4.28
CA LEU A 451 -13.71 -13.61 4.12
C LEU A 451 -13.49 -12.71 2.91
N TYR A 452 -14.37 -12.77 1.90
CA TYR A 452 -14.32 -11.93 0.70
C TYR A 452 -14.92 -10.54 0.90
N GLN A 453 -15.63 -10.32 2.00
CA GLN A 453 -16.16 -8.99 2.32
C GLN A 453 -14.99 -8.03 2.59
N ASP A 454 -15.02 -6.88 1.93
CA ASP A 454 -14.01 -5.83 2.09
C ASP A 454 -13.73 -5.56 3.57
N ASP A 455 -12.44 -5.50 3.90
CA ASP A 455 -11.90 -5.26 5.24
C ASP A 455 -12.24 -6.30 6.33
N HIS A 456 -12.80 -7.47 5.99
CA HIS A 456 -13.08 -8.51 7.00
C HIS A 456 -11.79 -8.98 7.69
N VAL A 457 -10.83 -9.43 6.88
CA VAL A 457 -9.46 -9.67 7.34
C VAL A 457 -8.60 -8.50 6.89
N PRO A 458 -8.03 -7.72 7.82
CA PRO A 458 -7.14 -6.60 7.48
C PRO A 458 -5.97 -7.08 6.62
N HIS A 459 -5.50 -6.23 5.70
CA HIS A 459 -4.49 -6.62 4.70
C HIS A 459 -3.24 -7.18 5.39
N GLY A 460 -2.76 -6.56 6.45
CA GLY A 460 -1.59 -7.08 7.15
C GLY A 460 -1.83 -8.38 7.92
N ALA A 461 -3.05 -8.64 8.40
CA ALA A 461 -3.37 -9.94 8.98
C ALA A 461 -3.37 -11.05 7.92
N ASN A 462 -3.94 -10.77 6.74
CA ASN A 462 -3.89 -11.67 5.58
C ASN A 462 -2.46 -11.98 5.16
N GLN A 463 -1.61 -10.97 5.06
CA GLN A 463 -0.21 -11.14 4.66
C GLN A 463 0.59 -11.97 5.68
N ILE A 464 0.39 -11.76 7.00
CA ILE A 464 1.04 -12.61 8.01
C ILE A 464 0.60 -14.07 7.89
N LEU A 465 -0.71 -14.32 7.71
CA LEU A 465 -1.25 -15.66 7.57
C LEU A 465 -0.70 -16.36 6.31
N TYR A 466 -0.73 -15.67 5.18
CA TYR A 466 -0.24 -16.19 3.90
C TYR A 466 1.26 -16.48 3.93
N LEU A 467 2.09 -15.54 4.42
CA LEU A 467 3.53 -15.74 4.53
C LEU A 467 3.85 -16.88 5.49
N ARG A 468 3.19 -16.97 6.65
CA ARG A 468 3.44 -18.06 7.60
C ARG A 468 3.04 -19.42 7.03
N PHE A 469 1.95 -19.48 6.27
CA PHE A 469 1.59 -20.70 5.54
C PHE A 469 2.69 -21.10 4.56
N ASN A 470 3.16 -20.18 3.72
CA ASN A 470 4.22 -20.46 2.74
C ASN A 470 5.55 -20.84 3.38
N THR A 471 5.94 -20.19 4.48
CA THR A 471 7.14 -20.56 5.24
C THR A 471 7.00 -21.94 5.86
N MET A 472 5.83 -22.28 6.41
CA MET A 472 5.56 -23.62 6.95
C MET A 472 5.63 -24.67 5.85
N HIS A 473 4.98 -24.41 4.72
CA HIS A 473 4.99 -25.27 3.55
C HIS A 473 6.42 -25.50 3.05
N ALA A 474 7.21 -24.45 2.87
CA ALA A 474 8.61 -24.58 2.45
C ALA A 474 9.43 -25.39 3.48
N ALA A 475 9.20 -25.21 4.77
CA ALA A 475 9.94 -25.91 5.81
C ALA A 475 9.62 -27.41 5.87
N ILE A 476 8.35 -27.80 5.80
CA ILE A 476 7.97 -29.22 5.82
C ILE A 476 8.43 -29.98 4.57
N VAL A 477 8.61 -29.27 3.44
CA VAL A 477 9.18 -29.82 2.19
C VAL A 477 10.71 -29.87 2.23
N GLY A 478 11.36 -29.14 3.14
CA GLY A 478 12.82 -29.04 3.22
C GLY A 478 13.44 -27.97 2.31
N LEU A 479 12.65 -26.98 1.88
CA LEU A 479 13.06 -25.86 1.02
C LEU A 479 13.07 -24.51 1.78
N GLN A 480 13.18 -24.54 3.11
CA GLN A 480 13.11 -23.35 3.95
C GLN A 480 14.18 -22.31 3.59
N GLU A 481 15.43 -22.75 3.40
CA GLU A 481 16.55 -21.86 3.11
C GLU A 481 16.34 -21.06 1.82
N ILE A 482 15.92 -21.72 0.74
CA ILE A 482 15.59 -21.03 -0.52
C ILE A 482 14.43 -20.06 -0.32
N HIS A 483 13.37 -20.47 0.39
CA HIS A 483 12.22 -19.62 0.63
C HIS A 483 12.61 -18.34 1.38
N GLU A 484 13.40 -18.47 2.44
CA GLU A 484 13.93 -17.34 3.20
C GLU A 484 14.82 -16.44 2.35
N ALA A 485 15.72 -17.01 1.55
CA ALA A 485 16.58 -16.27 0.64
C ALA A 485 15.77 -15.49 -0.42
N ARG A 486 14.75 -16.10 -1.02
CA ARG A 486 13.83 -15.46 -1.99
C ARG A 486 13.05 -14.31 -1.34
N MET A 487 12.58 -14.50 -0.11
CA MET A 487 11.85 -13.48 0.62
C MET A 487 12.76 -12.30 1.00
N ALA A 488 14.01 -12.56 1.41
CA ALA A 488 15.00 -11.52 1.66
C ALA A 488 15.32 -10.72 0.39
N PHE A 489 15.53 -11.39 -0.74
CA PHE A 489 15.72 -10.77 -2.05
C PHE A 489 14.56 -9.85 -2.44
N ARG A 490 13.31 -10.34 -2.33
CA ARG A 490 12.11 -9.55 -2.61
C ARG A 490 12.03 -8.31 -1.72
N LEU A 491 12.32 -8.45 -0.42
CA LEU A 491 12.30 -7.33 0.50
C LEU A 491 13.38 -6.29 0.16
N ALA A 492 14.60 -6.71 -0.19
CA ALA A 492 15.67 -5.82 -0.60
C ALA A 492 15.30 -5.04 -1.87
N ARG A 493 14.74 -5.71 -2.89
CA ARG A 493 14.20 -5.06 -4.10
C ARG A 493 13.16 -3.99 -3.76
N LEU A 494 12.16 -4.34 -2.94
CA LEU A 494 11.10 -3.42 -2.51
C LEU A 494 11.67 -2.21 -1.76
N LYS A 495 12.59 -2.42 -0.83
CA LYS A 495 13.28 -1.36 -0.09
C LYS A 495 14.05 -0.42 -1.01
N GLN A 496 14.75 -0.96 -2.00
CA GLN A 496 15.53 -0.15 -2.91
C GLN A 496 14.66 0.69 -3.85
N VAL A 497 13.57 0.12 -4.37
CA VAL A 497 12.57 0.88 -5.13
C VAL A 497 11.96 1.98 -4.26
N ALA A 498 11.62 1.70 -3.00
CA ALA A 498 11.09 2.71 -2.08
C ALA A 498 12.10 3.84 -1.82
N ARG A 499 13.40 3.54 -1.77
CA ARG A 499 14.47 4.54 -1.66
C ARG A 499 14.53 5.43 -2.91
N ILE A 500 14.44 4.86 -4.11
CA ILE A 500 14.45 5.61 -5.38
C ILE A 500 13.23 6.54 -5.46
N LEU A 501 12.05 6.06 -5.09
CA LEU A 501 10.81 6.86 -5.09
C LEU A 501 10.85 8.06 -4.12
N ARG A 502 11.85 8.15 -3.22
CA ARG A 502 12.06 9.33 -2.35
C ARG A 502 12.65 10.53 -3.08
N LEU A 503 13.15 10.37 -4.30
CA LEU A 503 13.73 11.48 -5.07
C LEU A 503 12.68 12.57 -5.37
N GLN A 504 11.38 12.23 -5.36
CA GLN A 504 10.24 13.15 -5.55
C GLN A 504 10.31 13.98 -6.83
N ASP A 505 11.10 13.53 -7.79
CA ASP A 505 11.29 14.13 -9.10
C ASP A 505 11.17 13.00 -10.11
N VAL A 506 10.18 13.09 -11.00
CA VAL A 506 9.82 11.99 -11.90
C VAL A 506 10.95 11.62 -12.86
N ASP A 507 11.76 12.60 -13.27
CA ASP A 507 12.87 12.36 -14.20
C ASP A 507 13.96 11.56 -13.49
N LEU A 508 14.29 11.97 -12.26
CA LEU A 508 15.26 11.27 -11.40
C LEU A 508 14.78 9.87 -11.02
N ILE A 509 13.48 9.72 -10.70
CA ILE A 509 12.87 8.43 -10.38
C ILE A 509 12.98 7.49 -11.57
N SER A 510 12.57 7.95 -12.76
CA SER A 510 12.53 7.13 -13.96
C SER A 510 13.93 6.67 -14.38
N GLU A 511 14.91 7.57 -14.33
CA GLU A 511 16.31 7.27 -14.60
C GLU A 511 16.86 6.27 -13.57
N ALA A 512 16.68 6.53 -12.27
CA ALA A 512 17.23 5.67 -11.21
C ALA A 512 16.59 4.26 -11.20
N LEU A 513 15.29 4.13 -11.46
CA LEU A 513 14.64 2.82 -11.59
C LEU A 513 15.22 2.03 -12.77
N LYS A 514 15.41 2.68 -13.92
CA LYS A 514 16.00 2.06 -15.10
C LYS A 514 17.42 1.56 -14.82
N TRP A 515 18.27 2.41 -14.22
CA TRP A 515 19.63 2.02 -13.87
C TRP A 515 19.67 0.90 -12.83
N PHE A 516 18.79 0.94 -11.83
CA PHE A 516 18.72 -0.11 -10.83
C PHE A 516 18.35 -1.47 -11.42
N ASP A 517 17.37 -1.51 -12.33
CA ASP A 517 16.97 -2.74 -13.01
C ASP A 517 18.09 -3.28 -13.92
N LEU A 518 18.76 -2.41 -14.68
CA LEU A 518 19.93 -2.78 -15.49
C LEU A 518 21.04 -3.36 -14.60
N HIS A 519 21.33 -2.71 -13.49
CA HIS A 519 22.36 -3.14 -12.55
C HIS A 519 22.07 -4.51 -11.94
N CYS A 520 20.81 -4.78 -11.58
CA CYS A 520 20.39 -6.09 -11.08
C CYS A 520 20.55 -7.19 -12.15
N LEU A 521 20.22 -6.88 -13.41
CA LEU A 521 20.38 -7.81 -14.53
C LEU A 521 21.86 -8.10 -14.77
N GLU A 522 22.72 -7.09 -14.86
CA GLU A 522 24.16 -7.28 -15.07
C GLU A 522 24.78 -8.18 -14.00
N GLN A 523 24.44 -7.98 -12.72
CA GLN A 523 24.95 -8.86 -11.67
C GLN A 523 24.43 -10.28 -11.76
N ALA A 524 23.14 -10.45 -12.04
CA ALA A 524 22.58 -11.80 -12.19
C ALA A 524 23.32 -12.57 -13.29
N TRP A 525 23.80 -11.86 -14.32
CA TRP A 525 24.57 -12.46 -15.41
C TRP A 525 26.03 -12.75 -15.04
N MET A 526 26.63 -11.95 -14.14
CA MET A 526 28.00 -12.15 -13.65
C MET A 526 28.12 -13.25 -12.60
N MET A 527 27.03 -13.64 -11.94
CA MET A 527 27.00 -14.73 -10.94
C MET A 527 27.10 -16.15 -11.54
N ARG A 528 27.68 -16.30 -12.74
CA ARG A 528 27.87 -17.59 -13.42
C ARG A 528 28.99 -18.42 -12.81
#